data_AF-A0A7V3KNA4-F1
#
_entry.id   AF-A0A7V3KNA4-F1
#
_cell.length_a   1.000
_cell.length_b   1.000
_cell.length_c   1.000
_cell.angle_alpha   90.00
_cell.angle_beta   90.00
_cell.angle_gamma   90.00
#
_symmetry.space_group_name_H-M   'P 1'
#
loop_
_entity.id
_entity.type
_entity.pdbx_description
1 polymer ?
#
loop_
_entity_poly.entity_id
_entity_poly.type
_entity_poly.pdbx_seq_one_letter_code
_entity_poly.pdbx_strand_id
1 'polypeptide(L)'
;MNRFRLLILCYSGAGNSLLVASTIKDRLLKDGYEAQLKMINKKIGEVDLTPYDLIILVSPVYAYHAPETVLEFVKSLKNGNSPFYLIFTKGLILGNSGYELHKILKGKGYKVRGFSDIILPDTLFLLTAKKNTLLEKFYLLPNKIFLYKLKIIYRSIIKAVHSPKEIRLHKKLYGLMTEFIAKKFWEKVNTWKRLLYADGKCNLCGVCVRVCPRSNIKIEEGKVLFGDDCEFCTACIHRCPQEAIQVGKRTIGKARYKIGKEANYFRKVLN
;
A
#
# COMPACT_ATOMS: atom_id res chain seq x y z
N MET A 1 -26.47 21.81 3.31
CA MET A 1 -26.27 20.50 3.96
C MET A 1 -24.79 20.36 4.28
N ASN A 2 -24.43 20.03 5.52
CA ASN A 2 -23.03 19.80 5.90
C ASN A 2 -22.51 18.58 5.12
N ARG A 3 -21.50 18.79 4.29
CA ARG A 3 -20.95 17.75 3.40
C ARG A 3 -19.90 16.98 4.20
N PHE A 4 -20.05 15.65 4.31
CA PHE A 4 -19.08 14.82 5.04
C PHE A 4 -17.66 14.99 4.45
N ARG A 5 -16.69 15.27 5.32
CA ARG A 5 -15.28 15.45 5.01
C ARG A 5 -14.49 14.18 5.30
N LEU A 6 -13.87 13.62 4.27
CA LEU A 6 -13.18 12.35 4.32
C LEU A 6 -11.70 12.53 4.00
N LEU A 7 -10.83 11.89 4.78
CA LEU A 7 -9.39 11.85 4.52
C LEU A 7 -8.99 10.43 4.16
N ILE A 8 -8.41 10.24 2.98
CA ILE A 8 -7.78 8.99 2.58
C ILE A 8 -6.28 9.11 2.84
N LEU A 9 -5.77 8.29 3.76
CA LEU A 9 -4.34 8.15 4.03
C LEU A 9 -3.86 6.89 3.32
N CYS A 10 -2.94 7.04 2.36
CA CYS A 10 -2.51 5.92 1.52
C CYS A 10 -1.00 5.70 1.59
N TYR A 11 -0.58 4.50 1.96
CA TYR A 11 0.76 4.03 1.66
C TYR A 11 0.71 3.12 0.44
N SER A 12 1.66 3.27 -0.49
CA SER A 12 1.79 2.32 -1.59
C SER A 12 3.22 2.18 -2.08
N GLY A 13 3.69 0.93 -2.16
CA GLY A 13 4.97 0.61 -2.82
C GLY A 13 4.79 0.54 -4.33
N ALA A 14 4.38 -0.62 -4.83
CA ALA A 14 4.17 -0.84 -6.25
C ALA A 14 2.88 -0.21 -6.82
N GLY A 15 2.07 0.47 -5.99
CA GLY A 15 0.96 1.34 -6.43
C GLY A 15 -0.45 0.74 -6.40
N ASN A 16 -0.61 -0.56 -6.10
CA ASN A 16 -1.91 -1.23 -5.94
C ASN A 16 -2.84 -0.48 -4.96
N SER A 17 -2.31 -0.09 -3.81
CA SER A 17 -3.04 0.64 -2.78
C SER A 17 -3.42 2.05 -3.23
N LEU A 18 -2.54 2.72 -4.00
CA LEU A 18 -2.84 4.02 -4.60
C LEU A 18 -3.97 3.93 -5.63
N LEU A 19 -4.00 2.84 -6.42
CA LEU A 19 -5.08 2.58 -7.36
C LEU A 19 -6.42 2.44 -6.64
N VAL A 20 -6.47 1.69 -5.54
CA VAL A 20 -7.68 1.55 -4.72
C VAL A 20 -8.08 2.89 -4.09
N ALA A 21 -7.13 3.61 -3.47
CA ALA A 21 -7.37 4.88 -2.81
C ALA A 21 -7.88 5.96 -3.77
N SER A 22 -7.25 6.12 -4.93
CA SER A 22 -7.67 7.07 -5.96
C SER A 22 -9.04 6.72 -6.55
N THR A 23 -9.32 5.44 -6.80
CA THR A 23 -10.63 5.02 -7.32
C THR A 23 -11.75 5.27 -6.30
N ILE A 24 -11.50 5.03 -5.00
CA ILE A 24 -12.44 5.37 -3.93
C ILE A 24 -12.65 6.88 -3.84
N LYS A 25 -11.57 7.68 -3.90
CA LYS A 25 -11.65 9.15 -3.90
C LYS A 25 -12.54 9.67 -5.03
N ASP A 26 -12.27 9.23 -6.26
CA ASP A 26 -13.01 9.66 -7.46
C ASP A 26 -14.51 9.39 -7.29
N ARG A 27 -14.87 8.22 -6.75
CA ARG A 27 -16.28 7.86 -6.49
C ARG A 27 -16.91 8.66 -5.35
N LEU A 28 -16.19 8.90 -4.25
CA LEU A 28 -16.67 9.74 -3.14
C LEU A 28 -16.99 11.16 -3.63
N LEU A 29 -16.11 11.75 -4.45
CA LEU A 29 -16.34 13.09 -5.01
C LEU A 29 -17.61 13.14 -5.88
N LYS A 30 -17.82 12.11 -6.72
CA LYS A 30 -19.01 11.94 -7.57
C LYS A 30 -20.30 11.81 -6.76
N ASP A 31 -20.26 11.09 -5.65
CA ASP A 31 -21.41 10.89 -4.75
C ASP A 31 -21.64 12.06 -3.79
N GLY A 32 -20.97 13.20 -3.97
CA GLY A 32 -21.24 14.39 -3.19
C GLY A 32 -20.50 14.46 -1.85
N TYR A 33 -19.39 13.73 -1.65
CA TYR A 33 -18.53 13.87 -0.46
C TYR A 33 -17.39 14.86 -0.70
N GLU A 34 -16.82 15.43 0.36
CA GLU A 34 -15.50 16.08 0.31
C GLU A 34 -14.45 15.01 0.62
N ALA A 35 -13.49 14.78 -0.28
CA ALA A 35 -12.49 13.74 -0.11
C ALA A 35 -11.07 14.21 -0.45
N GLN A 36 -10.17 14.13 0.53
CA GLN A 36 -8.75 14.39 0.35
C GLN A 36 -7.95 13.07 0.31
N LEU A 37 -6.82 13.06 -0.40
CA LEU A 37 -5.90 11.93 -0.45
C LEU A 37 -4.50 12.43 -0.09
N LYS A 38 -3.90 11.85 0.95
CA LYS A 38 -2.52 12.12 1.37
C LYS A 38 -1.72 10.83 1.39
N MET A 39 -0.50 10.89 0.86
CA MET A 39 0.40 9.74 0.83
C MET A 39 1.18 9.63 2.14
N ILE A 40 1.12 8.47 2.79
CA ILE A 40 1.97 8.12 3.93
C ILE A 40 3.38 7.81 3.40
N ASN A 41 4.35 8.57 3.88
CA ASN A 41 5.77 8.39 3.67
C ASN A 41 6.54 8.98 4.87
N LYS A 42 7.85 8.78 4.94
CA LYS A 42 8.70 9.25 6.05
C LYS A 42 8.71 10.77 6.24
N LYS A 43 8.29 11.54 5.23
CA LYS A 43 8.22 13.02 5.24
C LYS A 43 6.80 13.56 5.43
N ILE A 44 5.78 12.72 5.72
CA ILE A 44 4.38 13.15 5.81
C ILE A 44 4.13 14.24 6.87
N GLY A 45 4.98 14.31 7.91
CA GLY A 45 4.84 15.28 8.99
C GLY A 45 3.60 15.02 9.85
N GLU A 46 3.20 16.02 10.62
CA GLU A 46 1.98 15.95 11.43
C GLU A 46 0.73 16.06 10.53
N VAL A 47 -0.26 15.22 10.80
CA VAL A 47 -1.54 15.22 10.10
C VAL A 47 -2.64 15.46 11.12
N ASP A 48 -3.29 16.62 11.02
CA ASP A 48 -4.51 16.89 11.78
C ASP A 48 -5.67 16.07 11.22
N LEU A 49 -6.27 15.26 12.08
CA LEU A 49 -7.39 14.35 11.77
C LEU A 49 -8.73 14.90 12.28
N THR A 50 -8.74 16.00 13.05
CA THR A 50 -9.94 16.56 13.67
C THR A 50 -10.98 17.08 12.68
N PRO A 51 -10.63 17.61 11.49
CA PRO A 51 -11.64 18.16 10.56
C PRO A 51 -12.40 17.10 9.76
N TYR A 52 -12.11 15.81 9.93
CA TYR A 52 -12.62 14.73 9.07
C TYR A 52 -13.59 13.81 9.82
N ASP A 53 -14.72 13.53 9.18
CA ASP A 53 -15.76 12.66 9.67
C ASP A 53 -15.41 11.17 9.54
N LEU A 54 -14.49 10.82 8.64
CA LEU A 54 -13.92 9.48 8.51
C LEU A 54 -12.54 9.52 7.87
N ILE A 55 -11.61 8.79 8.48
CA ILE A 55 -10.26 8.57 7.96
C ILE A 55 -10.22 7.18 7.32
N ILE A 56 -9.90 7.10 6.04
CA ILE A 56 -9.78 5.85 5.30
C ILE A 56 -8.28 5.56 5.12
N LEU A 57 -7.75 4.60 5.88
CA LEU A 57 -6.35 4.20 5.78
C LEU A 57 -6.22 3.02 4.80
N VAL A 58 -5.50 3.24 3.70
CA VAL A 58 -5.26 2.25 2.63
C VAL A 58 -3.79 1.85 2.62
N SER A 59 -3.49 0.57 2.83
CA SER A 59 -2.13 0.04 2.94
C SER A 59 -1.98 -1.32 2.24
N PRO A 60 -0.80 -1.69 1.72
CA PRO A 60 -0.51 -3.06 1.36
C PRO A 60 -0.24 -3.92 2.60
N VAL A 61 -0.19 -5.23 2.39
CA VAL A 61 0.33 -6.21 3.34
C VAL A 61 1.77 -6.56 2.95
N TYR A 62 2.72 -6.40 3.86
CA TYR A 62 4.11 -6.84 3.70
C TYR A 62 4.39 -8.00 4.64
N ALA A 63 4.58 -9.19 4.05
CA ALA A 63 4.84 -10.43 4.77
C ALA A 63 3.92 -10.63 5.99
N TYR A 64 2.60 -10.53 5.79
CA TYR A 64 1.56 -10.71 6.83
C TYR A 64 1.36 -9.53 7.82
N HIS A 65 2.17 -8.47 7.70
CA HIS A 65 2.14 -7.27 8.55
C HIS A 65 1.78 -6.00 7.78
N ALA A 66 1.46 -4.94 8.51
CA ALA A 66 1.45 -3.60 7.92
C ALA A 66 2.90 -3.11 7.65
N PRO A 67 3.14 -2.29 6.62
CA PRO A 67 4.46 -1.73 6.35
C PRO A 67 4.98 -0.91 7.54
N GLU A 68 6.30 -0.93 7.76
CA GLU A 68 6.94 -0.22 8.87
C GLU A 68 6.63 1.28 8.84
N THR A 69 6.68 1.90 7.67
CA THR A 69 6.32 3.32 7.50
C THR A 69 4.88 3.63 7.92
N VAL A 70 3.94 2.69 7.73
CA VAL A 70 2.55 2.85 8.18
C VAL A 70 2.45 2.67 9.69
N LEU A 71 3.16 1.69 10.25
CA LEU A 71 3.20 1.45 11.69
C LEU A 71 3.80 2.65 12.44
N GLU A 72 4.92 3.18 11.96
CA GLU A 72 5.56 4.39 12.50
C GLU A 72 4.59 5.58 12.45
N PHE A 73 3.94 5.82 11.30
CA PHE A 73 2.97 6.90 11.15
C PHE A 73 1.78 6.76 12.12
N VAL A 74 1.16 5.59 12.21
CA VAL A 74 0.02 5.39 13.12
C VAL A 74 0.45 5.52 14.58
N LYS A 75 1.67 5.11 14.93
CA LYS A 75 2.25 5.31 16.27
C LYS A 75 2.56 6.78 16.57
N SER A 76 2.92 7.58 15.57
CA SER A 76 3.21 9.01 15.74
C SER A 76 1.97 9.89 15.86
N LEU A 77 0.78 9.38 15.50
CA LEU A 77 -0.48 10.11 15.71
C LEU A 77 -0.66 10.47 17.18
N LYS A 78 -1.15 11.70 17.44
CA LYS A 78 -1.64 12.09 18.77
C LYS A 78 -2.82 11.21 19.18
N ASN A 79 -3.15 11.20 20.47
CA ASN A 79 -4.38 10.56 20.92
C ASN A 79 -5.58 11.33 20.37
N GLY A 80 -6.64 10.62 20.02
CA GLY A 80 -7.81 11.22 19.37
C GLY A 80 -8.94 10.22 19.29
N ASN A 81 -10.11 10.66 18.82
CA ASN A 81 -11.33 9.83 18.75
C ASN A 81 -11.91 9.72 17.33
N SER A 82 -11.22 10.31 16.33
CA SER A 82 -11.67 10.30 14.94
C SER A 82 -11.86 8.87 14.44
N PRO A 83 -12.86 8.61 13.61
CA PRO A 83 -13.15 7.26 13.16
C PRO A 83 -12.29 6.85 11.96
N PHE A 84 -11.88 5.59 11.94
CA PHE A 84 -11.08 4.97 10.90
C PHE A 84 -11.85 3.87 10.17
N TYR A 85 -11.60 3.78 8.86
CA TYR A 85 -11.88 2.63 8.02
C TYR A 85 -10.55 2.11 7.46
N LEU A 86 -10.27 0.82 7.62
CA LEU A 86 -9.01 0.22 7.18
C LEU A 86 -9.21 -0.58 5.89
N ILE A 87 -8.32 -0.39 4.91
CA ILE A 87 -8.30 -1.14 3.65
C ILE A 87 -6.91 -1.72 3.42
N PHE A 88 -6.84 -3.04 3.24
CA PHE A 88 -5.60 -3.71 2.89
C PHE A 88 -5.60 -4.30 1.48
N THR A 89 -4.57 -3.98 0.71
CA THR A 89 -4.29 -4.65 -0.58
C THR A 89 -3.31 -5.80 -0.36
N LYS A 90 -3.59 -6.99 -0.91
CA LYS A 90 -2.75 -8.17 -0.70
C LYS A 90 -2.63 -9.01 -1.97
N GLY A 91 -1.54 -9.78 -2.08
CA GLY A 91 -1.42 -10.83 -3.10
C GLY A 91 -2.26 -12.06 -2.78
N LEU A 92 -2.24 -12.50 -1.51
CA LEU A 92 -2.92 -13.72 -1.10
C LEU A 92 -3.49 -13.63 0.32
N ILE A 93 -2.60 -13.64 1.32
CA ILE A 93 -2.96 -13.79 2.72
C ILE A 93 -2.76 -12.45 3.46
N LEU A 94 -3.75 -12.10 4.29
CA LEU A 94 -3.75 -10.84 5.05
C LEU A 94 -2.79 -10.89 6.26
N GLY A 95 -2.71 -12.05 6.93
CA GLY A 95 -2.02 -12.14 8.22
C GLY A 95 -2.72 -11.38 9.33
N ASN A 96 -1.92 -10.76 10.22
CA ASN A 96 -2.37 -9.92 11.33
C ASN A 96 -2.30 -8.41 11.03
N SER A 97 -1.87 -8.00 9.84
CA SER A 97 -1.75 -6.60 9.41
C SER A 97 -2.92 -5.68 9.82
N GLY A 98 -4.16 -6.10 9.59
CA GLY A 98 -5.35 -5.35 10.01
C GLY A 98 -5.51 -5.27 11.54
N TYR A 99 -5.24 -6.36 12.25
CA TYR A 99 -5.29 -6.42 13.72
C TYR A 99 -4.25 -5.51 14.37
N GLU A 100 -3.04 -5.42 13.81
CA GLU A 100 -1.97 -4.57 14.31
C GLU A 100 -2.37 -3.09 14.31
N LEU A 101 -2.85 -2.59 13.17
CA LEU A 101 -3.30 -1.21 13.06
C LEU A 101 -4.51 -0.95 13.95
N HIS A 102 -5.46 -1.88 14.01
CA HIS A 102 -6.62 -1.78 14.89
C HIS A 102 -6.21 -1.64 16.36
N LYS A 103 -5.26 -2.46 16.83
CA LYS A 103 -4.76 -2.40 18.20
C LYS A 103 -4.07 -1.07 18.51
N ILE A 104 -3.21 -0.57 17.63
CA ILE A 104 -2.50 0.71 17.85
C ILE A 104 -3.49 1.88 17.85
N LEU A 105 -4.40 1.93 16.88
CA LEU A 105 -5.43 2.98 16.78
C LEU A 105 -6.34 2.99 18.00
N LYS A 106 -6.85 1.83 18.41
CA LYS A 106 -7.66 1.68 19.62
C LYS A 106 -6.92 2.14 20.88
N GLY A 107 -5.65 1.77 21.02
CA GLY A 107 -4.81 2.19 22.14
C GLY A 107 -4.61 3.71 22.23
N LYS A 108 -4.79 4.43 21.13
CA LYS A 108 -4.73 5.90 21.05
C LYS A 108 -6.10 6.59 21.18
N GLY A 109 -7.17 5.83 21.41
CA GLY A 109 -8.54 6.33 21.55
C GLY A 109 -9.35 6.38 20.24
N TYR A 110 -8.73 6.09 19.09
CA TYR A 110 -9.43 6.17 17.80
C TYR A 110 -10.48 5.07 17.67
N LYS A 111 -11.53 5.36 16.90
CA LYS A 111 -12.62 4.41 16.66
C LYS A 111 -12.39 3.68 15.34
N VAL A 112 -12.52 2.36 15.29
CA VAL A 112 -12.42 1.64 14.00
C VAL A 112 -13.79 1.14 13.59
N ARG A 113 -14.37 1.76 12.57
CA ARG A 113 -15.75 1.54 12.11
C ARG A 113 -15.87 0.53 10.96
N GLY A 114 -14.76 0.19 10.33
CA GLY A 114 -14.77 -0.79 9.26
C GLY A 114 -13.40 -1.27 8.86
N PHE A 115 -13.40 -2.42 8.21
CA PHE A 115 -12.21 -3.08 7.69
C PHE A 115 -12.59 -3.81 6.40
N SER A 116 -11.74 -3.72 5.40
CA SER A 116 -11.81 -4.50 4.18
C SER A 116 -10.42 -4.90 3.70
N ASP A 117 -10.36 -5.97 2.93
CA ASP A 117 -9.21 -6.34 2.14
C ASP A 117 -9.59 -6.65 0.69
N ILE A 118 -8.63 -6.43 -0.20
CA ILE A 118 -8.77 -6.69 -1.63
C ILE A 118 -7.53 -7.37 -2.16
N ILE A 119 -7.74 -8.45 -2.91
CA ILE A 119 -6.67 -9.15 -3.61
C ILE A 119 -6.33 -8.34 -4.86
N LEU A 120 -5.04 -8.15 -5.12
CA LEU A 120 -4.48 -7.50 -6.30
C LEU A 120 -3.20 -8.24 -6.73
N PRO A 121 -2.69 -8.02 -7.95
CA PRO A 121 -1.43 -8.61 -8.40
C PRO A 121 -0.32 -8.52 -7.35
N ASP A 122 0.28 -9.66 -7.02
CA ASP A 122 1.38 -9.72 -6.07
C ASP A 122 2.67 -9.22 -6.76
N THR A 123 3.07 -8.01 -6.42
CA THR A 123 4.16 -7.32 -7.10
C THR A 123 5.53 -7.86 -6.72
N LEU A 124 5.67 -8.47 -5.54
CA LEU A 124 6.91 -9.13 -5.15
C LEU A 124 7.07 -10.46 -5.90
N PHE A 125 6.02 -11.28 -5.96
CA PHE A 125 6.05 -12.51 -6.74
C PHE A 125 6.20 -12.26 -8.24
N LEU A 126 5.68 -11.14 -8.76
CA LEU A 126 5.91 -10.74 -10.14
C LEU A 126 7.41 -10.61 -10.48
N LEU A 127 8.25 -10.20 -9.52
CA LEU A 127 9.70 -10.14 -9.70
C LEU A 127 10.36 -11.52 -9.82
N THR A 128 9.64 -12.62 -9.65
CA THR A 128 10.13 -13.98 -9.93
C THR A 128 9.87 -14.41 -11.38
N ALA A 129 8.87 -13.82 -12.04
CA ALA A 129 8.49 -14.13 -13.41
C ALA A 129 9.41 -13.44 -14.44
N LYS A 130 9.85 -14.17 -15.47
CA LYS A 130 10.50 -13.54 -16.64
C LYS A 130 9.45 -12.80 -17.47
N LYS A 131 9.87 -11.76 -18.18
CA LYS A 131 8.99 -11.04 -19.12
C LYS A 131 8.43 -11.95 -20.22
N ASN A 132 7.23 -11.63 -20.68
CA ASN A 132 6.47 -12.30 -21.72
C ASN A 132 6.19 -13.78 -21.43
N THR A 133 6.21 -14.19 -20.16
CA THR A 133 5.90 -15.57 -19.77
C THR A 133 4.45 -15.74 -19.34
N LEU A 134 3.95 -16.99 -19.37
CA LEU A 134 2.66 -17.34 -18.81
C LEU A 134 2.55 -16.97 -17.32
N LEU A 135 3.66 -17.08 -16.58
CA LEU A 135 3.72 -16.72 -15.17
C LEU A 135 3.52 -15.21 -14.93
N GLU A 136 4.11 -14.35 -15.78
CA GLU A 136 3.82 -12.91 -15.75
C GLU A 136 2.34 -12.64 -16.02
N LYS A 137 1.78 -13.25 -17.07
CA LYS A 137 0.35 -13.10 -17.39
C LYS A 137 -0.52 -13.54 -16.22
N PHE A 138 -0.20 -14.66 -15.57
CA PHE A 138 -0.92 -15.18 -14.42
C PHE A 138 -0.92 -14.19 -13.24
N TYR A 139 0.23 -13.62 -12.90
CA TYR A 139 0.31 -12.63 -11.82
C TYR A 139 -0.40 -11.31 -12.15
N LEU A 140 -0.46 -10.93 -13.43
CA LEU A 140 -1.10 -9.71 -13.90
C LEU A 140 -2.59 -9.90 -14.26
N LEU A 141 -3.14 -11.12 -14.19
CA LEU A 141 -4.51 -11.39 -14.60
C LEU A 141 -5.47 -10.44 -13.86
N PRO A 142 -6.21 -9.58 -14.58
CA PRO A 142 -7.24 -8.76 -13.97
C PRO A 142 -8.37 -9.69 -13.54
N ASN A 143 -8.42 -10.01 -12.26
CA ASN A 143 -9.52 -10.82 -11.74
C ASN A 143 -10.78 -9.96 -11.72
N LYS A 144 -11.79 -10.32 -12.52
CA LYS A 144 -13.11 -9.65 -12.48
C LYS A 144 -13.70 -9.62 -11.06
N ILE A 145 -13.31 -10.57 -10.20
CA ILE A 145 -13.65 -10.60 -8.77
C ILE A 145 -13.12 -9.35 -8.04
N PHE A 146 -11.96 -8.80 -8.43
CA PHE A 146 -11.39 -7.57 -7.83
C PHE A 146 -12.32 -6.37 -7.96
N LEU A 147 -12.98 -6.23 -9.12
CA LEU A 147 -13.88 -5.12 -9.41
C LEU A 147 -15.16 -5.17 -8.58
N TYR A 148 -15.76 -6.36 -8.49
CA TYR A 148 -16.95 -6.56 -7.67
C TYR A 148 -16.65 -6.30 -6.19
N LYS A 149 -15.47 -6.73 -5.72
CA LYS A 149 -15.02 -6.46 -4.35
C LYS A 149 -14.93 -4.96 -4.07
N LEU A 150 -14.43 -4.16 -5.00
CA LEU A 150 -14.32 -2.70 -4.81
C LEU A 150 -15.69 -2.03 -4.60
N LYS A 151 -16.76 -2.48 -5.30
CA LYS A 151 -18.13 -2.01 -5.06
C LYS A 151 -18.61 -2.34 -3.64
N ILE A 152 -18.31 -3.54 -3.14
CA ILE A 152 -18.66 -3.95 -1.77
C ILE A 152 -17.91 -3.11 -0.74
N ILE A 153 -16.61 -2.89 -0.96
CA ILE A 153 -15.78 -2.04 -0.10
C ILE A 153 -16.37 -0.63 -0.05
N TYR A 154 -16.71 -0.06 -1.21
CA TYR A 154 -17.31 1.26 -1.28
C TYR A 154 -18.61 1.37 -0.49
N ARG A 155 -19.56 0.44 -0.70
CA ARG A 155 -20.82 0.39 0.10
C ARG A 155 -20.55 0.29 1.60
N SER A 156 -19.50 -0.43 1.98
CA SER A 156 -19.11 -0.60 3.39
C SER A 156 -18.49 0.68 3.98
N ILE A 157 -17.74 1.45 3.18
CA ILE A 157 -17.25 2.78 3.55
C ILE A 157 -18.44 3.71 3.78
N ILE A 158 -19.40 3.78 2.85
CA ILE A 158 -20.60 4.61 2.99
C ILE A 158 -21.39 4.23 4.25
N LYS A 159 -21.52 2.94 4.56
CA LYS A 159 -22.12 2.51 5.83
C LYS A 159 -21.34 3.01 7.05
N ALA A 160 -20.01 2.99 7.01
CA ALA A 160 -19.16 3.44 8.10
C ALA A 160 -19.13 4.98 8.28
N VAL A 161 -19.38 5.74 7.21
CA VAL A 161 -19.57 7.20 7.29
C VAL A 161 -20.80 7.52 8.16
N HIS A 162 -21.92 6.82 7.92
CA HIS A 162 -23.20 7.13 8.59
C HIS A 162 -23.47 6.33 9.87
N SER A 163 -22.67 5.30 10.16
CA SER A 163 -22.86 4.47 11.36
C SER A 163 -21.75 4.69 12.37
N PRO A 164 -22.06 4.94 13.65
CA PRO A 164 -21.04 5.05 14.69
C PRO A 164 -20.49 3.69 15.14
N LYS A 165 -21.05 2.57 14.64
CA LYS A 165 -20.74 1.22 15.11
C LYS A 165 -19.28 0.86 14.84
N GLU A 166 -18.59 0.51 15.91
CA GLU A 166 -17.23 0.00 15.84
C GLU A 166 -17.18 -1.50 15.54
N ILE A 167 -16.10 -1.91 14.89
CA ILE A 167 -15.78 -3.32 14.69
C ILE A 167 -14.67 -3.76 15.66
N ARG A 168 -14.65 -5.06 15.91
CA ARG A 168 -13.53 -5.72 16.60
C ARG A 168 -12.78 -6.56 15.58
N LEU A 169 -11.46 -6.38 15.52
CA LEU A 169 -10.58 -7.30 14.81
C LEU A 169 -9.90 -8.19 15.84
N HIS A 170 -9.90 -9.50 15.57
CA HIS A 170 -9.27 -10.49 16.42
C HIS A 170 -7.94 -10.93 15.81
N LYS A 171 -6.96 -11.22 16.66
CA LYS A 171 -5.70 -11.84 16.25
C LYS A 171 -6.02 -13.19 15.63
N LYS A 172 -5.43 -13.51 14.47
CA LYS A 172 -5.70 -14.77 13.78
C LYS A 172 -4.86 -15.90 14.39
N LEU A 173 -5.47 -17.08 14.56
CA LEU A 173 -4.82 -18.24 15.20
C LEU A 173 -3.66 -18.80 14.37
N TYR A 174 -3.79 -18.79 13.03
CA TYR A 174 -2.67 -19.08 12.13
C TYR A 174 -1.55 -18.02 12.17
N GLY A 175 -1.71 -17.00 13.02
CA GLY A 175 -0.73 -15.97 13.30
C GLY A 175 0.65 -16.55 13.56
N LEU A 176 0.79 -17.53 14.46
CA LEU A 176 2.10 -18.11 14.81
C LEU A 176 2.86 -18.66 13.60
N MET A 177 2.18 -19.37 12.71
CA MET A 177 2.77 -19.86 11.46
C MET A 177 3.17 -18.70 10.55
N THR A 178 2.29 -17.72 10.36
CA THR A 178 2.58 -16.55 9.53
C THR A 178 3.70 -15.67 10.09
N GLU A 179 3.83 -15.55 11.42
CA GLU A 179 4.93 -14.85 12.09
C GLU A 179 6.26 -15.53 11.81
N PHE A 180 6.31 -16.86 11.90
CA PHE A 180 7.52 -17.62 11.60
C PHE A 180 7.95 -17.46 10.12
N ILE A 181 6.98 -17.53 9.19
CA ILE A 181 7.24 -17.31 7.77
C ILE A 181 7.70 -15.86 7.53
N ALA A 182 7.06 -14.88 8.16
CA ALA A 182 7.43 -13.47 8.08
C ALA A 182 8.86 -13.24 8.55
N LYS A 183 9.24 -13.80 9.70
CA LYS A 183 10.60 -13.69 10.26
C LYS A 183 11.66 -14.20 9.28
N LYS A 184 11.49 -15.44 8.79
CA LYS A 184 12.41 -16.04 7.81
C LYS A 184 12.47 -15.25 6.50
N PHE A 185 11.34 -14.69 6.09
CA PHE A 185 11.28 -13.84 4.91
C PHE A 185 12.10 -12.55 5.12
N TRP A 186 11.92 -11.86 6.24
CA TRP A 186 12.64 -10.63 6.56
C TRP A 186 14.14 -10.83 6.75
N GLU A 187 14.57 -11.96 7.32
CA GLU A 187 15.99 -12.36 7.36
C GLU A 187 16.61 -12.39 5.95
N LYS A 188 15.91 -12.97 4.97
CA LYS A 188 16.37 -12.99 3.57
C LYS A 188 16.32 -11.61 2.92
N VAL A 189 15.25 -10.85 3.16
CA VAL A 189 15.07 -9.49 2.61
C VAL A 189 16.17 -8.55 3.10
N ASN A 190 16.63 -8.69 4.35
CA ASN A 190 17.74 -7.90 4.88
C ASN A 190 19.04 -8.09 4.09
N THR A 191 19.28 -9.29 3.55
CA THR A 191 20.39 -9.53 2.62
C THR A 191 20.08 -8.96 1.24
N TRP A 192 18.85 -9.11 0.74
CA TRP A 192 18.47 -8.65 -0.60
C TRP A 192 18.49 -7.13 -0.74
N LYS A 193 18.02 -6.38 0.25
CA LYS A 193 17.96 -4.91 0.18
C LYS A 193 19.35 -4.28 0.05
N ARG A 194 20.40 -4.93 0.58
CA ARG A 194 21.81 -4.52 0.44
C ARG A 194 22.39 -4.77 -0.95
N LEU A 195 21.71 -5.56 -1.78
CA LEU A 195 22.10 -5.85 -3.15
C LEU A 195 21.38 -4.96 -4.17
N LEU A 196 20.71 -3.90 -3.71
CA LEU A 196 20.07 -2.92 -4.59
C LEU A 196 21.13 -2.09 -5.31
N TYR A 197 21.04 -2.01 -6.63
CA TYR A 197 21.89 -1.14 -7.45
C TYR A 197 21.15 -0.68 -8.71
N ALA A 198 21.66 0.37 -9.34
CA ALA A 198 21.23 0.80 -10.67
C ALA A 198 22.26 0.30 -11.71
N ASP A 199 21.80 -0.44 -12.71
CA ASP A 199 22.63 -0.92 -13.81
C ASP A 199 22.88 0.16 -14.88
N GLY A 200 23.66 -0.18 -15.92
CA GLY A 200 24.08 0.74 -16.97
C GLY A 200 22.95 1.33 -17.83
N LYS A 201 21.70 0.87 -17.69
CA LYS A 201 20.53 1.50 -18.35
C LYS A 201 20.09 2.77 -17.64
N CYS A 202 20.61 3.05 -16.44
CA CYS A 202 20.21 4.20 -15.67
C CYS A 202 20.61 5.51 -16.37
N ASN A 203 19.63 6.41 -16.55
CA ASN A 203 19.83 7.75 -17.09
C ASN A 203 19.64 8.85 -16.02
N LEU A 204 19.75 8.49 -14.74
CA LEU A 204 19.67 9.40 -13.59
C LEU A 204 18.38 10.27 -13.50
N CYS A 205 17.25 9.83 -14.08
CA CYS A 205 15.98 10.57 -14.07
C CYS A 205 15.35 10.85 -12.68
N GLY A 206 15.91 10.29 -11.60
CA GLY A 206 15.46 10.53 -10.22
C GLY A 206 14.10 9.95 -9.83
N VAL A 207 13.46 9.14 -10.68
CA VAL A 207 12.15 8.53 -10.34
C VAL A 207 12.24 7.68 -9.06
N CYS A 208 13.30 6.88 -8.92
CA CYS A 208 13.53 6.05 -7.74
C CYS A 208 13.59 6.86 -6.43
N VAL A 209 14.21 8.05 -6.47
CA VAL A 209 14.27 8.99 -5.34
C VAL A 209 12.87 9.47 -4.97
N ARG A 210 12.09 9.93 -5.96
CA ARG A 210 10.75 10.49 -5.74
C ARG A 210 9.74 9.48 -5.20
N VAL A 211 9.83 8.22 -5.64
CA VAL A 211 8.88 7.18 -5.22
C VAL A 211 9.29 6.44 -3.95
N CYS A 212 10.45 6.73 -3.37
CA CYS A 212 10.93 6.04 -2.17
C CYS A 212 10.19 6.56 -0.93
N PRO A 213 9.32 5.77 -0.28
CA PRO A 213 8.57 6.25 0.89
C PRO A 213 9.48 6.47 2.11
N ARG A 214 10.65 5.81 2.16
CA ARG A 214 11.64 5.95 3.24
C ARG A 214 12.64 7.08 3.00
N SER A 215 12.60 7.76 1.84
CA SER A 215 13.67 8.70 1.44
C SER A 215 15.08 8.09 1.47
N ASN A 216 15.17 6.79 1.17
CA ASN A 216 16.38 5.98 1.28
C ASN A 216 17.28 6.02 0.03
N ILE A 217 16.88 6.74 -1.02
CA ILE A 217 17.59 6.74 -2.31
C ILE A 217 18.00 8.17 -2.63
N LYS A 218 19.26 8.36 -3.05
CA LYS A 218 19.82 9.64 -3.47
C LYS A 218 20.56 9.50 -4.80
N ILE A 219 20.79 10.62 -5.47
CA ILE A 219 21.69 10.70 -6.63
C ILE A 219 22.81 11.65 -6.27
N GLU A 220 24.04 11.14 -6.20
CA GLU A 220 25.25 11.89 -5.85
C GLU A 220 26.37 11.44 -6.80
N GLU A 221 27.20 12.37 -7.25
CA GLU A 221 28.35 12.09 -8.15
C GLU A 221 28.00 11.24 -9.38
N GLY A 222 26.83 11.48 -9.98
CA GLY A 222 26.37 10.75 -11.16
C GLY A 222 25.96 9.29 -10.89
N LYS A 223 25.73 8.89 -9.65
CA LYS A 223 25.33 7.52 -9.26
C LYS A 223 24.09 7.52 -8.39
N VAL A 224 23.29 6.45 -8.50
CA VAL A 224 22.16 6.19 -7.60
C VAL A 224 22.67 5.44 -6.37
N LEU A 225 22.51 6.04 -5.18
CA LEU A 225 22.91 5.47 -3.91
C LEU A 225 21.68 5.01 -3.11
N PHE A 226 21.78 3.82 -2.50
CA PHE A 226 20.76 3.23 -1.64
C PHE A 226 21.28 3.17 -0.21
N GLY A 227 20.58 3.80 0.74
CA GLY A 227 20.89 3.71 2.17
C GLY A 227 20.36 2.44 2.83
N ASP A 228 20.46 2.38 4.16
CA ASP A 228 20.10 1.20 4.96
C ASP A 228 18.63 1.15 5.44
N ASP A 229 17.89 2.25 5.31
CA ASP A 229 16.50 2.40 5.74
C ASP A 229 15.50 1.93 4.68
N CYS A 230 15.79 0.82 4.01
CA CYS A 230 14.93 0.23 2.99
C CYS A 230 13.94 -0.78 3.61
N GLU A 231 12.64 -0.51 3.47
CA GLU A 231 11.55 -1.44 3.86
C GLU A 231 11.18 -2.44 2.73
N PHE A 232 11.97 -2.46 1.65
CA PHE A 232 11.81 -3.39 0.51
C PHE A 232 10.44 -3.36 -0.20
N CYS A 233 9.84 -2.16 -0.30
CA CYS A 233 8.54 -1.94 -0.95
C CYS A 233 8.52 -2.16 -2.48
N THR A 234 9.70 -2.33 -3.10
CA THR A 234 9.94 -2.53 -4.54
C THR A 234 9.47 -1.40 -5.48
N ALA A 235 9.04 -0.25 -4.94
CA ALA A 235 8.57 0.89 -5.72
C ALA A 235 9.60 1.36 -6.76
N CYS A 236 10.87 1.49 -6.36
CA CYS A 236 11.96 1.91 -7.23
C CYS A 236 12.21 0.94 -8.41
N ILE A 237 12.03 -0.36 -8.20
CA ILE A 237 12.20 -1.41 -9.23
C ILE A 237 11.07 -1.32 -10.26
N HIS A 238 9.84 -1.24 -9.80
CA HIS A 238 8.66 -1.22 -10.67
C HIS A 238 8.46 0.10 -11.41
N ARG A 239 8.87 1.23 -10.81
CA ARG A 239 8.65 2.58 -11.36
C ARG A 239 9.83 3.10 -12.17
N CYS A 240 10.98 2.42 -12.16
CA CYS A 240 12.09 2.83 -13.00
C CYS A 240 11.71 2.72 -14.49
N PRO A 241 11.68 3.84 -15.25
CA PRO A 241 11.30 3.80 -16.66
C PRO A 241 12.31 3.03 -17.51
N GLN A 242 13.58 3.06 -17.12
CA GLN A 242 14.67 2.31 -17.75
C GLN A 242 14.80 0.87 -17.24
N GLU A 243 14.00 0.50 -16.23
CA GLU A 243 14.07 -0.76 -15.50
C GLU A 243 15.47 -1.12 -14.96
N ALA A 244 16.29 -0.09 -14.72
CA ALA A 244 17.70 -0.18 -14.34
C ALA A 244 17.93 -0.60 -12.88
N ILE A 245 16.92 -0.50 -12.00
CA ILE A 245 17.09 -0.85 -10.59
C ILE A 245 16.96 -2.37 -10.42
N GLN A 246 17.98 -3.01 -9.84
CA GLN A 246 18.04 -4.46 -9.64
C GLN A 246 18.36 -4.85 -8.19
N VAL A 247 18.02 -6.09 -7.83
CA VAL A 247 18.45 -6.78 -6.61
C VAL A 247 19.42 -7.89 -7.01
N GLY A 248 20.73 -7.59 -7.01
CA GLY A 248 21.76 -8.48 -7.55
C GLY A 248 21.37 -9.00 -8.95
N LYS A 249 21.51 -10.32 -9.17
CA LYS A 249 21.08 -10.97 -10.42
C LYS A 249 19.60 -11.39 -10.43
N ARG A 250 18.87 -11.25 -9.32
CA ARG A 250 17.53 -11.86 -9.13
C ARG A 250 16.45 -11.23 -9.99
N THR A 251 16.52 -9.92 -10.18
CA THR A 251 15.46 -9.12 -10.82
C THR A 251 15.77 -8.77 -12.28
N ILE A 252 16.93 -9.19 -12.80
CA ILE A 252 17.34 -8.97 -14.20
C ILE A 252 16.40 -9.75 -15.12
N GLY A 253 15.83 -9.07 -16.12
CA GLY A 253 14.91 -9.67 -17.09
C GLY A 253 13.56 -10.09 -16.52
N LYS A 254 13.24 -9.68 -15.29
CA LYS A 254 11.98 -9.99 -14.62
C LYS A 254 10.88 -8.99 -14.98
N ALA A 255 9.65 -9.44 -14.88
CA ALA A 255 8.48 -8.63 -15.15
C ALA A 255 8.41 -7.41 -14.22
N ARG A 256 7.83 -6.31 -14.70
CA ARG A 256 7.65 -5.07 -13.95
C ARG A 256 6.18 -4.72 -13.88
N TYR A 257 5.69 -4.47 -12.67
CA TYR A 257 4.34 -3.99 -12.47
C TYR A 257 4.23 -2.52 -12.90
N LYS A 258 3.57 -2.27 -14.02
CA LYS A 258 3.25 -0.92 -14.50
C LYS A 258 1.76 -0.71 -14.32
N ILE A 259 1.38 0.25 -13.46
CA ILE A 259 -0.03 0.64 -13.37
C ILE A 259 -0.37 1.40 -14.64
N GLY A 260 -1.17 0.77 -15.50
CA GLY A 260 -1.58 1.28 -16.80
C GLY A 260 -3.07 1.11 -17.01
N LYS A 261 -3.47 0.34 -18.03
CA LYS A 261 -4.87 0.15 -18.49
C LYS A 261 -5.85 -0.20 -17.36
N GLU A 262 -5.39 -0.80 -16.27
CA GLU A 262 -6.19 -1.08 -15.07
C GLU A 262 -6.79 0.20 -14.48
N ALA A 263 -6.06 1.31 -14.40
CA ALA A 263 -6.55 2.56 -13.81
C ALA A 263 -7.80 3.10 -14.52
N ASN A 264 -7.84 3.03 -15.85
CA ASN A 264 -9.01 3.42 -16.64
C ASN A 264 -10.18 2.44 -16.48
N TYR A 265 -9.90 1.16 -16.25
CA TYR A 265 -10.92 0.13 -16.04
C TYR A 265 -11.53 0.17 -14.63
N PHE A 266 -10.73 0.42 -13.58
CA PHE A 266 -11.21 0.61 -12.20
C PHE A 266 -12.15 1.82 -12.08
N ARG A 267 -11.82 2.93 -12.77
CA ARG A 267 -12.71 4.10 -12.86
C ARG A 267 -14.05 3.79 -13.52
N LYS A 268 -14.09 2.91 -14.54
CA LYS A 268 -15.33 2.51 -15.21
C LYS A 268 -16.27 1.68 -14.34
N VAL A 269 -15.74 0.88 -13.43
CA VAL A 269 -16.54 -0.07 -12.63
C VAL A 269 -17.32 0.61 -11.53
N LEU A 270 -16.76 1.66 -10.92
CA LEU A 270 -17.47 2.46 -9.92
C LEU A 270 -18.28 3.59 -10.56
N ASN A 271 -18.15 3.85 -11.86
CA ASN A 271 -18.98 4.86 -12.53
C ASN A 271 -20.39 4.38 -12.76
#